data_AF-D1JH78-F1
#
_entry.id   AF-D1JH78-F1
#
_cell.length_a   1.000
_cell.length_b   1.000
_cell.length_c   1.000
_cell.angle_alpha   90.00
_cell.angle_beta   90.00
_cell.angle_gamma   90.00
#
_symmetry.space_group_name_H-M   'P 1'
#
loop_
_entity.id
_entity.type
_entity.pdbx_description
1 polymer ?
#
loop_
_entity_poly.entity_id
_entity_poly.type
_entity_poly.pdbx_seq_one_letter_code
_entity_poly.pdbx_strand_id
1 'polypeptide(L)'
;MRKHGSKPTELRFEPPKPSPPSTTIPKPKTETIRRAITNWIATVVIKSGFCSLDAKFKAALNINPISANLKAELDAKNFPLTAHATVTEKRTGKWTITDGNVIYTVYNEDERLTFYKCHNEAGLNALSSVVKSIIKRSTGDGVILFPAGMFYTEEKTASTFYNQVQETLMPVLKQTTSHIIVCTGVDSARDQIALAIDKTGIIAKGRKFYTAPGED
;
A
#
# COMPACT_ATOMS: atom_id res chain seq x y z
N MET A 1 24.39 -67.44 69.78
CA MET A 1 23.90 -66.41 68.84
C MET A 1 23.04 -67.09 67.76
N ARG A 2 21.71 -67.03 67.86
CA ARG A 2 20.77 -67.56 66.85
C ARG A 2 20.14 -66.38 66.12
N LYS A 3 20.28 -66.33 64.79
CA LYS A 3 19.73 -65.27 63.92
C LYS A 3 18.22 -65.47 63.75
N HIS A 4 17.43 -64.45 64.10
CA HIS A 4 16.01 -64.38 63.77
C HIS A 4 15.85 -64.00 62.29
N GLY A 5 15.16 -64.85 61.52
CA GLY A 5 14.72 -64.55 60.16
C GLY A 5 13.37 -63.82 60.19
N SER A 6 13.33 -62.62 59.64
CA SER A 6 12.10 -61.84 59.45
C SER A 6 11.33 -62.36 58.25
N LYS A 7 10.01 -62.57 58.40
CA LYS A 7 9.10 -62.98 57.32
C LYS A 7 8.86 -61.82 56.34
N PRO A 8 8.59 -62.10 55.05
CA PRO A 8 8.26 -61.07 54.06
C PRO A 8 6.85 -60.52 54.30
N THR A 9 6.71 -59.20 54.21
CA THR A 9 5.45 -58.48 54.27
C THR A 9 4.71 -58.62 52.93
N GLU A 10 3.52 -59.23 52.92
CA GLU A 10 2.62 -59.21 51.76
C GLU A 10 2.06 -57.80 51.55
N LEU A 11 2.37 -57.20 50.40
CA LEU A 11 1.75 -55.98 49.91
C LEU A 11 0.37 -56.31 49.31
N ARG A 12 -0.69 -55.98 50.05
CA ARG A 12 -2.06 -55.97 49.51
C ARG A 12 -2.27 -54.71 48.68
N PHE A 13 -2.58 -54.90 47.40
CA PHE A 13 -3.09 -53.83 46.54
C PHE A 13 -4.57 -53.61 46.84
N GLU A 14 -4.92 -52.45 47.39
CA GLU A 14 -6.32 -52.02 47.44
C GLU A 14 -6.76 -51.53 46.06
N PRO A 15 -7.98 -51.90 45.61
CA PRO A 15 -8.52 -51.38 44.36
C PRO A 15 -8.71 -49.86 44.44
N PRO A 16 -8.49 -49.12 43.33
CA PRO A 16 -8.61 -47.67 43.31
C PRO A 16 -10.04 -47.25 43.67
N LYS A 17 -10.16 -46.28 44.59
CA LYS A 17 -11.45 -45.69 44.96
C LYS A 17 -12.14 -45.10 43.72
N PRO A 18 -13.46 -45.29 43.56
CA PRO A 18 -14.21 -44.69 42.46
C PRO A 18 -14.07 -43.16 42.50
N SER A 19 -13.86 -42.58 41.32
CA SER A 19 -13.72 -41.14 41.16
C SER A 19 -15.01 -40.43 41.59
N PRO A 20 -14.91 -39.24 42.22
CA PRO A 20 -16.09 -38.46 42.56
C PRO A 20 -16.90 -38.09 41.30
N PRO A 21 -18.22 -37.87 41.43
CA PRO A 21 -19.07 -37.47 40.32
C PRO A 21 -18.53 -36.19 39.66
N SER A 22 -18.39 -36.22 38.33
CA SER A 22 -17.94 -35.07 37.55
C SER A 22 -18.88 -33.88 37.80
N THR A 23 -18.37 -32.83 38.42
CA THR A 23 -19.04 -31.54 38.52
C THR A 23 -19.24 -31.02 37.10
N THR A 24 -20.49 -30.92 36.65
CA THR A 24 -20.85 -30.31 35.37
C THR A 24 -20.32 -28.88 35.33
N ILE A 25 -19.16 -28.68 34.69
CA ILE A 25 -18.66 -27.36 34.33
C ILE A 25 -19.69 -26.73 33.40
N PRO A 26 -20.22 -25.53 33.69
CA PRO A 26 -21.10 -24.85 32.77
C PRO A 26 -20.38 -24.73 31.43
N LYS A 27 -20.93 -25.32 30.37
CA LYS A 27 -20.42 -25.09 29.01
C LYS A 27 -20.36 -23.57 28.82
N PRO A 28 -19.18 -22.98 28.54
CA PRO A 28 -19.11 -21.57 28.28
C PRO A 28 -20.04 -21.27 27.11
N LYS A 29 -20.97 -20.33 27.32
CA LYS A 29 -21.92 -19.83 26.31
C LYS A 29 -21.14 -19.54 25.02
N THR A 30 -21.16 -20.50 24.10
CA THR A 30 -20.36 -20.47 22.88
C THR A 30 -20.90 -19.44 21.88
N GLU A 31 -22.04 -18.82 22.20
CA GLU A 31 -22.72 -17.81 21.40
C GLU A 31 -22.21 -16.36 21.58
N THR A 32 -21.43 -16.03 22.62
CA THR A 32 -21.12 -14.61 22.94
C THR A 32 -19.68 -14.17 22.63
N ILE A 33 -18.84 -15.07 22.10
CA ILE A 33 -17.50 -14.73 21.60
C ILE A 33 -17.37 -15.06 20.11
N ARG A 34 -18.41 -14.78 19.33
CA ARG A 34 -18.20 -14.14 18.02
C ARG A 34 -17.96 -12.66 18.27
N ARG A 35 -16.87 -12.31 18.97
CA ARG A 35 -16.18 -11.07 18.64
C ARG A 35 -15.75 -11.33 17.21
N ALA A 36 -16.52 -10.82 16.26
CA ALA A 36 -16.23 -10.93 14.87
C ALA A 36 -14.81 -10.39 14.70
N ILE A 37 -13.84 -11.28 14.58
CA ILE A 37 -12.53 -10.95 14.03
C ILE A 37 -12.85 -10.71 12.56
N THR A 38 -13.46 -9.56 12.25
CA THR A 38 -13.63 -9.06 10.90
C THR A 38 -12.28 -8.57 10.46
N ASN A 39 -11.36 -9.51 10.26
CA ASN A 39 -10.18 -9.24 9.46
C ASN A 39 -10.68 -8.98 8.04
N TRP A 40 -10.32 -7.83 7.49
CA TRP A 40 -10.72 -7.47 6.13
C TRP A 40 -9.53 -6.99 5.32
N ILE A 41 -9.65 -7.11 3.99
CA ILE A 41 -8.69 -6.58 3.02
C ILE A 41 -9.47 -5.66 2.09
N ALA A 42 -8.99 -4.43 1.91
CA ALA A 42 -9.52 -3.52 0.89
C ALA A 42 -8.44 -3.27 -0.16
N THR A 43 -8.79 -3.46 -1.43
CA THR A 43 -7.92 -3.08 -2.55
C THR A 43 -8.44 -1.77 -3.15
N VAL A 44 -7.57 -0.78 -3.26
CA VAL A 44 -7.91 0.52 -3.82
C VAL A 44 -7.40 0.59 -5.25
N VAL A 45 -8.31 0.73 -6.20
CA VAL A 45 -7.97 1.10 -7.58
C VAL A 45 -8.20 2.59 -7.72
N ILE A 46 -7.12 3.37 -7.74
CA ILE A 46 -7.18 4.76 -8.14
C ILE A 46 -7.19 4.74 -9.67
N LYS A 47 -8.28 5.20 -10.30
CA LYS A 47 -8.23 5.57 -11.72
C LYS A 47 -7.26 6.75 -11.79
N SER A 48 -5.98 6.44 -12.02
CA SER A 48 -4.91 7.42 -12.00
C SER A 48 -5.22 8.52 -13.03
N GLY A 49 -4.83 9.74 -12.69
CA GLY A 49 -4.90 10.88 -13.60
C GLY A 49 -3.88 10.72 -14.72
N PHE A 50 -4.18 9.80 -15.64
CA PHE A 50 -3.48 9.69 -16.91
C PHE A 50 -4.42 10.02 -18.06
N CYS A 51 -3.87 10.63 -19.10
CA CYS A 51 -4.55 10.71 -20.39
C CYS A 51 -3.65 10.10 -21.46
N SER A 52 -4.29 9.54 -22.48
CA SER A 52 -3.60 8.98 -23.63
C SER A 52 -3.98 9.76 -24.87
N LEU A 53 -2.97 10.20 -25.60
CA LEU A 53 -3.07 10.83 -26.90
C LEU A 53 -2.48 9.92 -27.98
N ASP A 54 -2.86 10.19 -29.22
CA ASP A 54 -2.29 9.57 -30.40
C ASP A 54 -0.81 10.02 -30.60
N ALA A 55 0.07 9.12 -31.04
CA ALA A 55 1.48 9.43 -31.29
C ALA A 55 1.71 10.53 -32.33
N LYS A 56 0.72 10.94 -33.13
CA LYS A 56 0.82 12.12 -34.02
C LYS A 56 1.25 13.40 -33.27
N PHE A 57 0.96 13.50 -31.97
CA PHE A 57 1.36 14.62 -31.14
C PHE A 57 2.82 14.56 -30.67
N LYS A 58 3.58 13.50 -31.01
CA LYS A 58 4.98 13.33 -30.60
C LYS A 58 5.86 14.48 -31.08
N ALA A 59 5.71 14.87 -32.34
CA ALA A 59 6.45 16.02 -32.88
C ALA A 59 6.14 17.32 -32.12
N ALA A 60 4.91 17.47 -31.62
CA ALA A 60 4.48 18.64 -30.86
C ALA A 60 5.09 18.72 -29.45
N LEU A 61 5.54 17.60 -28.87
CA LEU A 61 6.29 17.57 -27.60
C LEU A 61 7.73 18.08 -27.74
N ASN A 62 8.27 18.11 -28.97
CA ASN A 62 9.62 18.60 -29.25
C ASN A 62 9.66 20.08 -29.67
N ILE A 63 8.54 20.80 -29.52
CA ILE A 63 8.42 22.23 -29.83
C ILE A 63 8.23 23.00 -28.53
N ASN A 64 9.04 24.05 -28.32
CA ASN A 64 8.93 24.96 -27.18
C ASN A 64 8.70 26.40 -27.70
N PRO A 65 7.57 27.06 -27.38
CA PRO A 65 6.50 26.65 -26.47
C PRO A 65 5.63 25.51 -27.00
N ILE A 66 4.95 24.80 -26.08
CA ILE A 66 4.01 23.72 -26.40
C ILE A 66 2.95 24.20 -27.39
N SER A 67 2.75 23.45 -28.48
CA SER A 67 1.79 23.82 -29.51
C SER A 67 0.36 23.98 -28.98
N ALA A 68 -0.39 24.95 -29.51
CA ALA A 68 -1.78 25.20 -29.13
C ALA A 68 -2.68 23.98 -29.34
N ASN A 69 -2.44 23.20 -30.40
CA ASN A 69 -3.21 21.98 -30.69
C ASN A 69 -3.04 20.92 -29.61
N LEU A 70 -1.81 20.72 -29.10
CA LEU A 70 -1.54 19.78 -28.01
C LEU A 70 -2.20 20.26 -26.71
N LYS A 71 -2.14 21.58 -26.41
CA LYS A 71 -2.83 22.14 -25.24
C LYS A 71 -4.34 21.90 -25.30
N ALA A 72 -4.98 22.20 -26.44
CA ALA A 72 -6.42 22.01 -26.62
C ALA A 72 -6.86 20.54 -26.46
N GLU A 73 -6.07 19.59 -26.98
CA GLU A 73 -6.37 18.16 -26.84
C GLU A 73 -6.27 17.69 -25.37
N LEU A 74 -5.27 18.20 -24.64
CA LEU A 74 -5.11 17.91 -23.22
C LEU A 74 -6.22 18.57 -22.38
N ASP A 75 -6.58 19.81 -22.66
CA ASP A 75 -7.71 20.52 -22.03
C ASP A 75 -9.01 19.74 -22.20
N ALA A 76 -9.30 19.24 -23.41
CA ALA A 76 -10.48 18.43 -23.71
C ALA A 76 -10.54 17.11 -22.90
N LYS A 77 -9.40 16.63 -22.42
CA LYS A 77 -9.28 15.44 -21.56
C LYS A 77 -9.20 15.76 -20.07
N ASN A 78 -9.32 17.03 -19.69
CA ASN A 78 -9.17 17.55 -18.32
C ASN A 78 -7.71 17.47 -17.79
N PHE A 79 -6.73 17.69 -18.68
CA PHE A 79 -5.29 17.74 -18.39
C PHE A 79 -4.70 19.11 -18.75
N PRO A 80 -5.25 20.23 -18.21
CA PRO A 80 -4.89 21.53 -18.70
C PRO A 80 -3.42 21.87 -18.49
N LEU A 81 -2.88 22.66 -19.43
CA LEU A 81 -1.53 23.22 -19.39
C LEU A 81 -1.62 24.74 -19.34
N THR A 82 -0.79 25.36 -18.50
CA THR A 82 -0.72 26.83 -18.46
C THR A 82 0.01 27.38 -19.69
N ALA A 83 -0.03 28.70 -19.87
CA ALA A 83 0.70 29.38 -20.93
C ALA A 83 2.21 29.17 -20.81
N HIS A 84 2.75 29.06 -19.59
CA HIS A 84 4.17 28.98 -19.28
C HIS A 84 4.74 27.56 -19.26
N ALA A 85 3.88 26.54 -19.44
CA ALA A 85 4.32 25.15 -19.45
C ALA A 85 5.35 24.87 -20.55
N THR A 86 6.47 24.26 -20.17
CA THR A 86 7.56 23.85 -21.04
C THR A 86 7.71 22.33 -21.08
N VAL A 87 8.30 21.80 -22.15
CA VAL A 87 8.55 20.35 -22.32
C VAL A 87 10.04 20.13 -22.46
N THR A 88 10.53 19.11 -21.78
CA THR A 88 11.91 18.64 -21.87
C THR A 88 11.90 17.14 -22.14
N GLU A 89 12.52 16.71 -23.24
CA GLU A 89 12.79 15.29 -23.46
C GLU A 89 13.92 14.85 -22.51
N LYS A 90 13.63 13.86 -21.66
CA LYS A 90 14.59 13.32 -20.69
C LYS A 90 15.45 12.23 -21.31
N ARG A 91 14.81 11.36 -22.09
CA ARG A 91 15.42 10.31 -22.91
C ARG A 91 14.46 10.00 -24.05
N THR A 92 14.94 9.33 -25.09
CA THR A 92 14.13 8.95 -26.25
C THR A 92 12.80 8.34 -25.82
N GLY A 93 11.69 8.99 -26.19
CA GLY A 93 10.34 8.50 -25.87
C GLY A 93 9.83 8.83 -24.46
N LYS A 94 10.54 9.67 -23.70
CA LYS A 94 10.12 10.14 -22.37
C LYS A 94 10.30 11.65 -22.22
N TRP A 95 9.21 12.36 -21.92
CA TRP A 95 9.22 13.80 -21.69
C TRP A 95 8.74 14.15 -20.28
N THR A 96 9.17 15.30 -19.79
CA THR A 96 8.59 15.95 -18.62
C THR A 96 8.03 17.30 -19.02
N ILE A 97 6.79 17.57 -18.61
CA ILE A 97 6.17 18.88 -18.76
C ILE A 97 6.24 19.60 -17.42
N THR A 98 6.74 20.84 -17.43
CA THR A 98 6.95 21.66 -16.23
C THR A 98 6.27 23.00 -16.33
N ASP A 99 5.73 23.49 -15.21
CA ASP A 99 5.25 24.86 -15.03
C ASP A 99 5.72 25.36 -13.66
N GLY A 100 6.99 25.71 -13.57
CA GLY A 100 7.72 25.87 -12.29
C GLY A 100 8.05 24.55 -11.60
N ASN A 101 7.10 23.60 -11.57
CA ASN A 101 7.26 22.23 -11.08
C ASN A 101 6.89 21.21 -12.18
N VAL A 102 7.35 19.96 -12.06
CA VAL A 102 6.94 18.87 -12.97
C VAL A 102 5.46 18.58 -12.75
N ILE A 103 4.66 18.79 -13.80
CA ILE A 103 3.20 18.59 -13.80
C ILE A 103 2.79 17.28 -14.48
N TYR A 104 3.52 16.89 -15.54
CA TYR A 104 3.27 15.63 -16.25
C TYR A 104 4.57 14.93 -16.62
N THR A 105 4.58 13.60 -16.52
CA THR A 105 5.55 12.75 -17.23
C THR A 105 4.84 12.10 -18.41
N VAL A 106 5.44 12.15 -19.59
CA VAL A 106 4.87 11.60 -20.82
C VAL A 106 5.73 10.45 -21.30
N TYR A 107 5.10 9.31 -21.58
CA TYR A 107 5.74 8.14 -22.16
C TYR A 107 5.16 7.88 -23.56
N ASN A 108 6.01 7.49 -24.50
CA ASN A 108 5.60 7.01 -25.80
C ASN A 108 5.66 5.47 -25.82
N GLU A 109 4.50 4.84 -25.67
CA GLU A 109 4.32 3.38 -25.58
C GLU A 109 3.23 2.98 -26.58
N ASP A 110 3.46 1.93 -27.38
CA ASP A 110 2.48 1.36 -28.33
C ASP A 110 1.80 2.40 -29.25
N GLU A 111 2.59 3.29 -29.86
CA GLU A 111 2.10 4.38 -30.73
C GLU A 111 1.13 5.35 -30.02
N ARG A 112 1.22 5.46 -28.70
CA ARG A 112 0.43 6.36 -27.88
C ARG A 112 1.32 7.15 -26.93
N LEU A 113 0.92 8.40 -26.70
CA LEU A 113 1.52 9.25 -25.69
C LEU A 113 0.68 9.16 -24.43
N THR A 114 1.23 8.60 -23.36
CA THR A 114 0.58 8.48 -22.06
C THR A 114 1.14 9.53 -21.12
N PHE A 115 0.29 10.48 -20.73
CA PHE A 115 0.59 11.57 -19.81
C PHE A 115 0.19 11.13 -18.41
N TYR A 116 1.14 11.03 -17.50
CA TYR A 116 0.92 10.78 -16.09
C TYR A 116 1.02 12.09 -15.34
N LYS A 117 -0.03 12.48 -14.60
CA LYS A 117 0.01 13.64 -13.73
C LYS A 117 0.99 13.38 -12.58
N CYS A 118 2.12 14.09 -12.58
CA CYS A 118 3.10 14.03 -11.50
C CYS A 118 2.52 14.75 -10.30
N HIS A 119 1.89 14.00 -9.41
CA HIS A 119 1.16 14.61 -8.31
C HIS A 119 1.27 13.76 -7.05
N ASN A 120 2.50 13.56 -6.58
CA ASN A 120 2.75 12.94 -5.28
C ASN A 120 1.87 13.58 -4.18
N GLU A 121 1.70 14.91 -4.21
CA GLU A 121 0.77 15.62 -3.31
C GLU A 121 -0.70 15.17 -3.47
N ALA A 122 -1.25 15.11 -4.69
CA ALA A 122 -2.60 14.58 -4.88
C ALA A 122 -2.70 13.09 -4.53
N GLY A 123 -1.63 12.32 -4.76
CA GLY A 123 -1.50 10.95 -4.30
C GLY A 123 -1.61 10.85 -2.78
N LEU A 124 -0.92 11.71 -2.03
CA LEU A 124 -0.99 11.76 -0.57
C LEU A 124 -2.38 12.20 -0.09
N ASN A 125 -2.99 13.19 -0.74
CA ASN A 125 -4.36 13.64 -0.44
C ASN A 125 -5.39 12.53 -0.70
N ALA A 126 -5.26 11.80 -1.81
CA ALA A 126 -6.10 10.66 -2.14
C ALA A 126 -5.90 9.51 -1.16
N LEU A 127 -4.64 9.17 -0.85
CA LEU A 127 -4.26 8.16 0.14
C LEU A 127 -4.94 8.43 1.49
N SER A 128 -4.76 9.63 2.04
CA SER A 128 -5.34 10.04 3.31
C SER A 128 -6.87 9.98 3.30
N SER A 129 -7.50 10.52 2.24
CA SER A 129 -8.96 10.60 2.12
C SER A 129 -9.61 9.21 2.01
N VAL A 130 -9.01 8.32 1.21
CA VAL A 130 -9.52 6.95 1.04
C VAL A 130 -9.38 6.15 2.32
N VAL A 131 -8.20 6.17 2.97
CA VAL A 131 -7.98 5.48 4.25
C VAL A 131 -8.96 5.99 5.31
N LYS A 132 -9.13 7.31 5.42
CA LYS A 132 -10.09 7.92 6.35
C LYS A 132 -11.53 7.47 6.07
N SER A 133 -11.94 7.36 4.81
CA SER A 133 -13.27 6.87 4.42
C SER A 133 -13.46 5.40 4.80
N ILE A 134 -12.47 4.55 4.55
CA ILE A 134 -12.52 3.12 4.88
C ILE A 134 -12.63 2.93 6.40
N ILE A 135 -11.80 3.61 7.19
CA ILE A 135 -11.82 3.55 8.66
C ILE A 135 -13.19 3.97 9.22
N LYS A 136 -13.83 4.98 8.63
CA LYS A 136 -15.16 5.44 9.07
C LYS A 136 -16.28 4.44 8.76
N ARG A 137 -16.10 3.59 7.75
CA ARG A 137 -17.13 2.67 7.24
C ARG A 137 -16.94 1.22 7.66
N SER A 138 -15.76 0.89 8.20
CA SER A 138 -15.33 -0.47 8.48
C SER A 138 -14.95 -0.62 9.95
N THR A 139 -15.17 -1.78 10.52
CA THR A 139 -14.78 -2.11 11.91
C THR A 139 -13.93 -3.37 11.93
N GLY A 140 -13.02 -3.44 12.91
CA GLY A 140 -12.07 -4.56 13.03
C GLY A 140 -10.72 -4.26 12.38
N ASP A 141 -9.80 -5.20 12.56
CA ASP A 141 -8.43 -5.12 12.08
C ASP A 141 -8.39 -5.41 10.56
N GLY A 142 -7.40 -4.89 9.85
CA GLY A 142 -7.40 -5.05 8.40
C GLY A 142 -6.19 -4.51 7.67
N VAL A 143 -6.17 -4.78 6.37
CA VAL A 143 -5.12 -4.34 5.46
C VAL A 143 -5.73 -3.56 4.29
N ILE A 144 -5.18 -2.39 3.99
CA ILE A 144 -5.54 -1.59 2.82
C ILE A 144 -4.39 -1.65 1.81
N LEU A 145 -4.66 -2.16 0.62
CA LEU A 145 -3.69 -2.30 -0.46
C LEU A 145 -3.91 -1.21 -1.51
N PHE A 146 -2.92 -0.35 -1.68
CA PHE A 146 -2.84 0.61 -2.79
C PHE A 146 -1.94 0.05 -3.92
N PRO A 147 -2.07 0.57 -5.15
CA PRO A 147 -1.25 0.13 -6.26
C PRO A 147 0.25 0.35 -6.02
N ALA A 148 1.08 -0.46 -6.69
CA ALA A 148 2.49 -0.16 -6.89
C ALA A 148 2.63 1.12 -7.74
N GLY A 149 3.76 1.83 -7.62
CA GLY A 149 3.98 3.08 -8.35
C GLY A 149 2.99 4.20 -8.06
N MET A 150 2.31 4.15 -6.91
CA MET A 150 1.40 5.22 -6.49
C MET A 150 2.13 6.57 -6.33
N PHE A 151 3.41 6.50 -5.97
CA PHE A 151 4.30 7.65 -5.86
C PHE A 151 5.54 7.46 -6.73
N TYR A 152 6.09 8.56 -7.25
CA TYR A 152 7.31 8.53 -8.04
C TYR A 152 8.29 9.62 -7.60
N THR A 153 9.54 9.27 -7.34
CA THR A 153 10.57 10.20 -6.84
C THR A 153 11.62 10.60 -7.89
N GLU A 154 11.35 10.32 -9.17
CA GLU A 154 12.28 10.58 -10.27
C GLU A 154 13.68 9.97 -9.99
N GLU A 155 14.73 10.78 -10.04
CA GLU A 155 16.12 10.37 -9.81
C GLU A 155 16.48 10.18 -8.33
N LYS A 156 15.63 10.67 -7.41
CA LYS A 156 15.87 10.52 -5.97
C LYS A 156 15.51 9.10 -5.54
N THR A 157 16.20 8.60 -4.52
CA THR A 157 15.85 7.30 -3.91
C THR A 157 14.44 7.34 -3.33
N ALA A 158 13.71 6.23 -3.42
CA ALA A 158 12.37 6.10 -2.86
C ALA A 158 12.30 6.50 -1.37
N SER A 159 13.41 6.31 -0.63
CA SER A 159 13.56 6.70 0.78
C SER A 159 13.31 8.17 1.08
N THR A 160 13.50 9.06 0.11
CA THR A 160 13.23 10.49 0.26
C THR A 160 11.74 10.80 0.43
N PHE A 161 10.87 9.85 0.10
CA PHE A 161 9.42 10.03 0.17
C PHE A 161 8.75 9.33 1.37
N TYR A 162 9.50 8.48 2.09
CA TYR A 162 8.97 7.68 3.20
C TYR A 162 8.34 8.53 4.30
N ASN A 163 9.00 9.63 4.68
CA ASN A 163 8.49 10.52 5.71
C ASN A 163 7.15 11.15 5.31
N GLN A 164 6.99 11.55 4.04
CA GLN A 164 5.75 12.18 3.58
C GLN A 164 4.56 11.21 3.63
N VAL A 165 4.78 9.95 3.22
CA VAL A 165 3.74 8.91 3.33
C VAL A 165 3.38 8.64 4.79
N GLN A 166 4.39 8.53 5.66
CA GLN A 166 4.20 8.28 7.08
C GLN A 166 3.46 9.43 7.78
N GLU A 167 3.89 10.67 7.57
CA GLU A 167 3.26 11.89 8.11
C GLU A 167 1.82 12.06 7.62
N THR A 168 1.52 11.59 6.40
CA THR A 168 0.16 11.60 5.85
C THR A 168 -0.75 10.55 6.50
N LEU A 169 -0.25 9.32 6.69
CA LEU A 169 -1.07 8.20 7.15
C LEU A 169 -1.22 8.10 8.67
N MET A 170 -0.17 8.36 9.44
CA MET A 170 -0.18 8.17 10.89
C MET A 170 -1.31 8.96 11.59
N PRO A 171 -1.57 10.24 11.27
CA PRO A 171 -2.67 10.99 11.89
C PRO A 171 -4.05 10.39 11.60
N VAL A 172 -4.21 9.73 10.44
CA VAL A 172 -5.46 9.07 10.06
C VAL A 172 -5.60 7.74 10.79
N LEU A 173 -4.54 6.93 10.83
CA LEU A 173 -4.54 5.61 11.47
C LEU A 173 -4.70 5.70 13.00
N LYS A 174 -4.23 6.79 13.63
CA LYS A 174 -4.45 7.05 15.07
C LYS A 174 -5.90 7.36 15.44
N GLN A 175 -6.79 7.61 14.47
CA GLN A 175 -8.22 7.89 14.73
C GLN A 175 -9.04 6.61 15.03
N THR A 176 -8.45 5.43 14.91
CA THR A 176 -9.12 4.16 15.19
C THR A 176 -8.40 3.32 16.24
N THR A 177 -9.15 2.54 17.01
CA THR A 177 -8.59 1.54 17.93
C THR A 177 -8.16 0.27 17.20
N SER A 178 -8.70 0.03 16.01
CA SER A 178 -8.36 -1.11 15.16
C SER A 178 -6.89 -1.12 14.74
N HIS A 179 -6.37 -2.30 14.50
CA HIS A 179 -5.04 -2.52 13.94
C HIS A 179 -5.12 -2.57 12.42
N ILE A 180 -4.92 -1.41 11.78
CA ILE A 180 -4.95 -1.25 10.33
C ILE A 180 -3.53 -1.09 9.79
N ILE A 181 -3.19 -1.89 8.77
CA ILE A 181 -1.96 -1.76 7.98
C ILE A 181 -2.31 -1.21 6.61
N VAL A 182 -1.58 -0.20 6.15
CA VAL A 182 -1.72 0.36 4.80
C VAL A 182 -0.46 0.00 4.00
N CYS A 183 -0.66 -0.59 2.83
CA CYS A 183 0.42 -0.91 1.89
C CYS A 183 0.34 0.00 0.67
N THR A 184 1.46 0.60 0.25
CA THR A 184 1.53 1.48 -0.93
C THR A 184 2.90 1.40 -1.60
N GLY A 185 2.97 1.64 -2.91
CA GLY A 185 4.22 1.62 -3.68
C GLY A 185 4.82 3.00 -3.92
N VAL A 186 6.14 3.11 -3.77
CA VAL A 186 6.96 4.26 -4.15
C VAL A 186 8.00 3.80 -5.16
N ASP A 187 7.92 4.36 -6.35
CA ASP A 187 8.84 4.10 -7.44
C ASP A 187 9.88 5.22 -7.53
N SER A 188 11.07 4.85 -7.99
CA SER A 188 12.17 5.76 -8.30
C SER A 188 12.91 5.22 -9.52
N ALA A 189 13.88 5.98 -10.04
CA ALA A 189 14.71 5.54 -11.14
C ALA A 189 15.51 4.26 -10.85
N ARG A 190 15.73 3.89 -9.57
CA ARG A 190 16.60 2.77 -9.18
C ARG A 190 15.89 1.69 -8.37
N ASP A 191 14.82 2.06 -7.69
CA ASP A 191 14.14 1.23 -6.72
C ASP A 191 12.63 1.35 -6.88
N GLN A 192 11.96 0.21 -6.82
CA GLN A 192 10.51 0.12 -6.66
C GLN A 192 10.24 -0.53 -5.31
N ILE A 193 9.71 0.26 -4.37
CA ILE A 193 9.57 -0.09 -2.95
C ILE A 193 8.11 -0.10 -2.54
N ALA A 194 7.64 -1.22 -2.00
CA ALA A 194 6.39 -1.28 -1.24
C ALA A 194 6.64 -0.93 0.23
N LEU A 195 5.81 -0.05 0.78
CA LEU A 195 5.79 0.31 2.20
C LEU A 195 4.59 -0.35 2.86
N ALA A 196 4.78 -0.90 4.07
CA ALA A 196 3.68 -1.27 4.97
C ALA A 196 3.74 -0.37 6.21
N ILE A 197 2.64 0.31 6.51
CA ILE A 197 2.56 1.38 7.51
C ILE A 197 1.38 1.14 8.43
N ASP A 198 1.59 1.30 9.74
CA ASP A 198 0.54 1.30 10.76
C ASP A 198 0.53 2.62 11.55
N LYS A 199 -0.22 2.68 12.66
CA LYS A 199 -0.27 3.87 13.53
C LYS A 199 1.02 4.20 14.27
N THR A 200 1.99 3.29 14.28
CA THR A 200 3.34 3.45 14.86
C THR A 200 4.36 3.94 13.83
N GLY A 201 4.11 3.70 12.54
CA GLY A 201 4.95 4.17 11.43
C GLY A 201 5.15 3.08 10.37
N ILE A 202 6.26 3.17 9.63
CA ILE A 202 6.67 2.14 8.66
C ILE A 202 7.11 0.89 9.41
N ILE A 203 6.39 -0.23 9.24
CA ILE A 203 6.68 -1.52 9.88
C ILE A 203 7.40 -2.50 8.95
N ALA A 204 7.28 -2.33 7.64
CA ALA A 204 8.00 -3.15 6.66
C ALA A 204 8.25 -2.39 5.34
N LYS A 205 9.30 -2.81 4.64
CA LYS A 205 9.68 -2.34 3.30
C LYS A 205 9.99 -3.55 2.43
N GLY A 206 9.39 -3.63 1.24
CA GLY A 206 9.67 -4.66 0.25
C GLY A 206 10.23 -4.04 -1.02
N ARG A 207 11.37 -4.55 -1.53
CA ARG A 207 11.93 -4.13 -2.82
C ARG A 207 11.47 -5.11 -3.90
N LYS A 208 11.01 -4.60 -5.05
CA LYS A 208 10.72 -5.44 -6.21
C LYS A 208 12.03 -6.04 -6.73
N PHE A 209 12.08 -7.36 -6.89
CA PHE A 209 13.28 -8.09 -7.34
C PHE A 209 13.34 -8.26 -8.86
N TYR A 210 12.19 -8.24 -9.54
CA TYR A 210 12.08 -8.45 -10.98
C TYR A 210 11.47 -7.22 -11.61
N THR A 211 12.14 -6.63 -12.60
CA THR A 211 11.58 -5.56 -13.42
C THR A 211 10.39 -6.09 -14.22
N ALA A 212 9.43 -5.21 -14.53
CA ALA A 212 8.41 -5.60 -15.50
C ALA A 212 9.06 -5.69 -16.89
N PRO A 213 8.55 -6.54 -17.80
CA PRO A 213 9.03 -6.55 -19.18
C PRO A 213 9.00 -5.13 -19.78
N GLY A 214 10.15 -4.62 -20.23
CA GLY A 214 10.29 -3.28 -20.80
C GLY A 214 10.78 -2.18 -19.83
N GLU A 215 11.04 -2.49 -18.56
CA GLU A 215 11.73 -1.58 -17.63
C GLU A 215 13.23 -1.93 -17.57
N ASP A 216 14.06 -1.19 -18.31
CA ASP A 216 15.55 -1.19 -18.23
C ASP A 216 16.09 -0.01 -17.39
#